data_AF-A0A0T9G328-F1
#
_entry.id   AF-A0A0T9G328-F1
#
_cell.length_a   1.000
_cell.length_b   1.000
_cell.length_c   1.000
_cell.angle_alpha   90.00
_cell.angle_beta   90.00
_cell.angle_gamma   90.00
#
_symmetry.space_group_name_H-M   'P 1'
#
loop_
_entity.id
_entity.type
_entity.pdbx_description
1 polymer ?
#
loop_
_entity_poly.entity_id
_entity_poly.type
_entity_poly.pdbx_seq_one_letter_code
_entity_poly.pdbx_strand_id
1 'polypeptide(L)'
;MLQSNEICDGIGYPVELAIGPETIVLDFPKRAVREPIPDERFRYGFAIAPELVRTVLRDNEPDWVNTIFLSTRFRAWRVGGYNEYLYTFFKCLTDERIAYADGWFAEAHDDSSSITLNGWEIQRRCPHLKADLSKFGVVEGNTLTCNLHGWQWRLDDGRCLTARGHQLRSSRP
;
A
#
# COMPACT_ATOMS: atom_id res chain seq x y z
N MET A 1 -0.80 23.31 2.96
CA MET A 1 -1.32 22.34 1.97
C MET A 1 -2.09 21.27 2.73
N LEU A 2 -3.24 20.82 2.24
CA LEU A 2 -3.88 19.63 2.79
C LEU A 2 -2.95 18.43 2.53
N GLN A 3 -2.61 17.67 3.57
CA GLN A 3 -1.83 16.44 3.42
C GLN A 3 -2.65 15.43 2.61
N SER A 4 -2.05 14.92 1.52
CA SER A 4 -2.66 13.92 0.64
C SER A 4 -3.07 12.66 1.41
N ASN A 5 -4.05 11.92 0.90
CA ASN A 5 -4.46 10.65 1.47
C ASN A 5 -3.79 9.43 0.83
N GLU A 6 -2.98 9.62 -0.23
CA GLU A 6 -2.58 8.49 -1.10
C GLU A 6 -1.87 7.36 -0.37
N ILE A 7 -0.88 7.65 0.48
CA ILE A 7 -0.23 6.59 1.27
C ILE A 7 -1.21 5.90 2.23
N CYS A 8 -2.09 6.65 2.89
CA CYS A 8 -3.07 6.08 3.81
C CYS A 8 -4.09 5.20 3.09
N ASP A 9 -4.60 5.65 1.94
CA ASP A 9 -5.58 4.94 1.13
C ASP A 9 -4.95 3.69 0.47
N GLY A 10 -3.71 3.81 -0.02
CA GLY A 10 -2.93 2.69 -0.54
C GLY A 10 -2.60 1.61 0.50
N ILE A 11 -2.40 1.99 1.77
CA ILE A 11 -2.27 1.02 2.87
C ILE A 11 -3.65 0.44 3.22
N GLY A 12 -4.65 1.30 3.45
CA GLY A 12 -6.07 0.95 3.50
C GLY A 12 -6.54 0.16 4.73
N TYR A 13 -5.66 -0.25 5.64
CA TYR A 13 -5.99 -1.06 6.82
C TYR A 13 -5.15 -0.64 8.05
N PRO A 14 -5.60 -0.93 9.27
CA PRO A 14 -4.75 -0.86 10.46
C PRO A 14 -3.60 -1.87 10.39
N VAL A 15 -2.43 -1.45 10.87
CA VAL A 15 -1.22 -2.28 10.92
C VAL A 15 -0.77 -2.46 12.36
N GLU A 16 -0.49 -3.70 12.73
CA GLU A 16 -0.01 -4.07 14.06
C GLU A 16 1.50 -3.87 14.17
N LEU A 17 1.92 -3.24 15.26
CA LEU A 17 3.32 -3.09 15.63
C LEU A 17 3.51 -3.64 17.05
N ALA A 18 4.01 -4.87 17.15
CA ALA A 18 4.37 -5.52 18.40
C ALA A 18 5.81 -5.12 18.78
N ILE A 19 5.96 -4.49 19.94
CA ILE A 19 7.23 -3.96 20.45
C ILE A 19 7.49 -4.57 21.83
N GLY A 20 8.10 -5.77 21.83
CA GLY A 20 8.24 -6.56 23.06
C GLY A 20 6.86 -6.92 23.63
N PRO A 21 6.54 -6.54 24.88
CA PRO A 21 5.23 -6.80 25.49
C PRO A 21 4.13 -5.82 25.05
N GLU A 22 4.49 -4.70 24.41
CA GLU A 22 3.55 -3.68 23.99
C GLU A 22 3.06 -3.94 22.56
N THR A 23 1.81 -3.61 22.28
CA THR A 23 1.26 -3.64 20.92
C THR A 23 0.65 -2.29 20.62
N ILE A 24 1.06 -1.70 19.50
CA ILE A 24 0.58 -0.43 18.99
C ILE A 24 -0.04 -0.67 17.62
N VAL A 25 -1.14 0.01 17.33
CA VAL A 25 -1.79 -0.06 16.02
C VAL A 25 -1.61 1.27 15.30
N LEU A 26 -1.05 1.19 14.08
CA LEU A 26 -1.03 2.28 13.11
C LEU A 26 -2.32 2.19 12.28
N ASP A 27 -3.34 2.95 12.64
CA ASP A 27 -4.64 2.97 11.97
C ASP A 27 -4.63 3.98 10.82
N PHE A 28 -4.16 3.55 9.65
CA PHE A 28 -4.05 4.38 8.46
C PHE A 28 -5.40 4.95 7.98
N PRO A 29 -6.51 4.17 7.93
CA PRO A 29 -7.82 4.72 7.57
C PRO A 29 -8.29 5.84 8.50
N LYS A 30 -7.96 5.78 9.79
CA LYS A 30 -8.32 6.82 10.78
C LYS A 30 -7.23 7.85 11.04
N ARG A 31 -6.04 7.68 10.45
CA ARG A 31 -4.84 8.51 10.69
C ARG A 31 -4.49 8.63 12.16
N ALA A 32 -4.53 7.51 12.87
CA ALA A 32 -4.32 7.48 14.32
C ALA A 32 -3.33 6.40 14.73
N VAL A 33 -2.58 6.67 15.80
CA VAL A 33 -1.84 5.66 16.55
C VAL A 33 -2.67 5.34 17.80
N ARG A 34 -2.98 4.07 18.02
CA ARG A 34 -3.89 3.64 19.10
C ARG A 34 -3.52 2.28 19.67
N GLU A 35 -4.15 1.95 20.78
CA GLU A 35 -4.13 0.59 21.34
C GLU A 35 -4.92 -0.40 20.46
N PRO A 36 -4.57 -1.69 20.50
CA PRO A 36 -5.34 -2.72 19.82
C PRO A 36 -6.72 -2.88 20.46
N ILE A 37 -7.72 -3.12 19.62
CA ILE A 37 -9.06 -3.47 20.09
C ILE A 37 -9.08 -4.99 20.36
N PRO A 38 -9.78 -5.48 21.41
CA PRO A 38 -9.89 -6.91 21.67
C PRO A 38 -10.34 -7.69 20.43
N ASP A 39 -9.65 -8.80 20.15
CA ASP A 39 -9.90 -9.70 19.01
C ASP A 39 -9.78 -9.06 17.61
N GLU A 40 -9.18 -7.87 17.52
CA GLU A 40 -8.89 -7.22 16.24
C GLU A 40 -7.91 -8.07 15.41
N ARG A 41 -8.20 -8.21 14.12
CA ARG A 41 -7.35 -8.96 13.18
C ARG A 41 -6.64 -7.99 12.25
N PHE A 42 -5.33 -8.16 12.13
CA PHE A 42 -4.50 -7.30 11.31
C PHE A 42 -4.10 -7.99 10.02
N ARG A 43 -4.23 -7.26 8.91
CA ARG A 43 -3.78 -7.74 7.60
C ARG A 43 -2.26 -7.73 7.49
N TYR A 44 -1.61 -6.79 8.14
CA TYR A 44 -0.17 -6.63 8.16
C TYR A 44 0.28 -6.38 9.60
N GLY A 45 1.44 -6.90 9.96
CA GLY A 45 2.06 -6.53 11.21
C GLY A 45 3.54 -6.85 11.28
N PHE A 46 4.19 -6.22 12.26
CA PHE A 46 5.60 -6.33 12.52
C PHE A 46 5.84 -6.58 14.00
N ALA A 47 6.76 -7.47 14.34
CA ALA A 47 7.32 -7.58 15.67
C ALA A 47 8.77 -7.10 15.63
N ILE A 48 9.06 -6.05 16.40
CA ILE A 48 10.36 -5.37 16.44
C ILE A 48 10.83 -5.32 17.89
N ALA A 49 12.12 -5.58 18.12
CA ALA A 49 12.66 -5.51 19.47
C ALA A 49 12.65 -4.05 19.99
N PRO A 50 12.25 -3.80 21.26
CA PRO A 50 12.11 -2.45 21.81
C PRO A 50 13.36 -1.57 21.70
N GLU A 51 14.55 -2.16 21.82
CA GLU A 51 15.82 -1.47 21.71
C GLU A 51 16.08 -0.92 20.30
N LEU A 52 15.59 -1.59 19.25
CA LEU A 52 15.70 -1.10 17.88
C LEU A 52 14.82 0.12 17.67
N VAL A 53 13.56 0.02 18.11
CA VAL A 53 12.59 1.13 18.04
C VAL A 53 13.09 2.33 18.84
N ARG A 54 13.56 2.12 20.07
CA ARG A 54 14.12 3.20 20.90
C ARG A 54 15.31 3.89 20.24
N THR A 55 16.17 3.13 19.57
CA THR A 55 17.34 3.67 18.85
C THR A 55 16.91 4.57 17.70
N VAL A 56 16.04 4.10 16.81
CA VAL A 56 15.60 4.89 15.66
C VAL A 56 14.78 6.12 16.06
N LEU A 57 13.98 6.03 17.13
CA LEU A 57 13.26 7.19 17.67
C LEU A 57 14.22 8.22 18.30
N ARG A 58 15.20 7.77 19.09
CA ARG A 58 16.22 8.66 19.69
C ARG A 58 16.99 9.42 18.62
N ASP A 59 17.35 8.73 17.54
CA ASP A 59 18.19 9.28 16.48
C ASP A 59 17.38 10.05 15.41
N ASN A 60 16.05 10.13 15.57
CA ASN A 60 15.12 10.66 14.58
C ASN A 60 15.34 10.05 13.18
N GLU A 61 15.61 8.74 13.13
CA GLU A 61 15.91 8.03 11.89
C GLU A 61 14.65 7.98 10.99
N PRO A 62 14.70 8.62 9.81
CA PRO A 62 13.55 8.77 8.95
C PRO A 62 13.26 7.53 8.07
N ASP A 63 14.19 6.57 7.99
CA ASP A 63 14.10 5.38 7.13
C ASP A 63 14.29 4.09 7.94
N TRP A 64 13.18 3.53 8.42
CA TRP A 64 13.19 2.24 9.12
C TRP A 64 13.40 1.06 8.17
N VAL A 65 13.12 1.23 6.87
CA VAL A 65 13.45 0.20 5.88
C VAL A 65 14.96 -0.01 5.86
N ASN A 66 15.72 1.07 5.77
CA ASN A 66 17.18 1.02 5.74
C ASN A 66 17.79 0.54 7.07
N THR A 67 17.27 0.99 8.21
CA THR A 67 17.90 0.74 9.52
C THR A 67 17.40 -0.52 10.23
N ILE A 68 16.09 -0.81 10.17
CA ILE A 68 15.50 -1.99 10.81
C ILE A 68 15.32 -3.11 9.79
N PHE A 69 14.62 -2.87 8.69
CA PHE A 69 14.17 -3.98 7.82
C PHE A 69 15.33 -4.65 7.08
N LEU A 70 16.31 -3.89 6.58
CA LEU A 70 17.52 -4.46 5.97
C LEU A 70 18.37 -5.26 6.97
N SER A 71 18.24 -5.00 8.27
CA SER A 71 18.95 -5.78 9.29
C SER A 71 18.34 -7.17 9.50
N THR A 72 17.11 -7.43 9.02
CA THR A 72 16.35 -8.67 9.22
C THR A 72 16.08 -9.04 10.69
N ARG A 73 16.32 -8.12 11.63
CA ARG A 73 16.12 -8.30 13.08
C ARG A 73 14.67 -8.01 13.52
N PHE A 74 13.71 -8.39 12.69
CA PHE A 74 12.29 -8.21 12.94
C PHE A 74 11.53 -9.43 12.40
N ARG A 75 10.29 -9.60 12.84
CA ARG A 75 9.35 -10.54 12.22
C ARG A 75 8.25 -9.74 11.54
N ALA A 76 7.73 -10.25 10.44
CA ALA A 76 6.58 -9.68 9.75
C ALA A 76 5.59 -10.78 9.39
N TRP A 77 4.31 -10.42 9.37
CA TRP A 77 3.22 -11.27 8.89
C TRP A 77 2.30 -10.47 7.99
N ARG A 78 1.62 -11.19 7.10
CA ARG A 78 0.61 -10.60 6.22
C ARG A 78 -0.48 -11.60 5.84
N VAL A 79 -1.67 -11.08 5.59
CA VAL A 79 -2.78 -11.77 4.92
C VAL A 79 -2.97 -11.14 3.55
N GLY A 80 -2.38 -11.75 2.52
CA GLY A 80 -2.41 -11.25 1.14
C GLY A 80 -1.04 -10.86 0.59
N GLY A 81 -1.05 -10.02 -0.45
CA GLY A 81 0.15 -9.61 -1.18
C GLY A 81 1.00 -8.57 -0.46
N TYR A 82 2.15 -8.26 -1.07
CA TYR A 82 2.99 -7.13 -0.68
C TYR A 82 2.21 -5.82 -0.83
N ASN A 83 2.41 -4.91 0.12
CA ASN A 83 1.89 -3.54 0.05
C ASN A 83 3.07 -2.58 0.11
N GLU A 84 3.37 -1.94 -1.01
CA GLU A 84 4.48 -1.00 -1.12
C GLU A 84 4.23 0.33 -0.43
N TYR A 85 2.98 0.80 -0.32
CA TYR A 85 2.66 2.02 0.41
C TYR A 85 3.07 1.86 1.87
N LEU A 86 2.89 0.67 2.44
CA LEU A 86 3.32 0.35 3.79
C LEU A 86 4.85 0.41 3.93
N TYR A 87 5.60 -0.13 2.97
CA TYR A 87 7.06 -0.02 2.98
C TYR A 87 7.54 1.42 2.74
N THR A 88 6.89 2.15 1.84
CA THR A 88 7.17 3.56 1.57
C THR A 88 6.91 4.41 2.80
N PHE A 89 5.84 4.15 3.56
CA PHE A 89 5.58 4.82 4.83
C PHE A 89 6.74 4.64 5.81
N PHE A 90 7.20 3.41 6.04
CA PHE A 90 8.35 3.15 6.92
C PHE A 90 9.69 3.68 6.39
N LYS A 91 9.78 4.00 5.09
CA LYS A 91 10.95 4.66 4.48
C LYS A 91 10.94 6.18 4.62
N CYS A 92 9.75 6.74 4.79
CA CYS A 92 9.48 8.17 4.72
C CYS A 92 8.87 8.69 6.03
N LEU A 93 9.51 8.47 7.18
CA LEU A 93 8.96 8.88 8.48
C LEU A 93 9.15 10.37 8.81
N THR A 94 9.13 11.24 7.80
CA THR A 94 9.15 12.71 7.95
C THR A 94 8.18 13.36 6.98
N ASP A 95 7.65 14.53 7.36
CA ASP A 95 6.66 15.26 6.54
C ASP A 95 7.15 15.54 5.12
N GLU A 96 8.40 15.95 4.95
CA GLU A 96 8.98 16.23 3.63
C GLU A 96 9.07 14.98 2.75
N ARG A 97 9.47 13.84 3.35
CA ARG A 97 9.59 12.57 2.62
C ARG A 97 8.24 11.97 2.28
N ILE A 98 7.24 12.11 3.16
CA ILE A 98 5.85 11.74 2.87
C ILE A 98 5.34 12.60 1.71
N ALA A 99 5.50 13.92 1.77
CA ALA A 99 5.03 14.83 0.72
C ALA A 99 5.67 14.52 -0.65
N TYR A 100 6.97 14.19 -0.67
CA TYR A 100 7.66 13.76 -1.88
C TYR A 100 7.10 12.44 -2.43
N ALA A 101 6.92 11.44 -1.56
CA ALA A 101 6.37 10.15 -1.95
C ALA A 101 4.93 10.26 -2.47
N ASP A 102 4.08 11.04 -1.80
CA ASP A 102 2.71 11.33 -2.23
C ASP A 102 2.69 11.99 -3.62
N GLY A 103 3.57 12.98 -3.84
CA GLY A 103 3.71 13.62 -5.16
C GLY A 103 4.10 12.63 -6.25
N TRP A 104 5.02 11.71 -5.96
CA TRP A 104 5.41 10.66 -6.90
C TRP A 104 4.26 9.69 -7.23
N PHE A 105 3.48 9.26 -6.23
CA PHE A 105 2.29 8.44 -6.47
C PHE A 105 1.24 9.21 -7.28
N ALA A 106 1.01 10.50 -6.96
CA ALA A 106 0.08 11.36 -7.69
C ALA A 106 0.45 11.53 -9.17
N GLU A 107 1.72 11.82 -9.46
CA GLU A 107 2.23 11.96 -10.84
C GLU A 107 2.20 10.65 -11.61
N ALA A 108 2.42 9.52 -10.92
CA ALA A 108 2.31 8.22 -11.55
C ALA A 108 0.90 8.02 -12.14
N HIS A 109 -0.15 8.68 -11.63
CA HIS A 109 -1.55 8.45 -12.04
C HIS A 109 -1.95 8.80 -13.49
N ASP A 110 -1.05 9.19 -14.42
CA ASP A 110 -1.39 9.31 -15.86
C ASP A 110 -1.92 7.99 -16.45
N ASP A 111 -3.18 7.99 -16.88
CA ASP A 111 -3.95 6.86 -17.40
C ASP A 111 -4.60 7.16 -18.76
N SER A 112 -4.13 8.19 -19.44
CA SER A 112 -4.69 8.72 -20.69
C SER A 112 -4.82 7.67 -21.80
N SER A 113 -3.87 6.73 -21.88
CA SER A 113 -3.87 5.65 -22.89
C SER A 113 -4.74 4.44 -22.51
N SER A 114 -5.47 3.90 -23.49
CA SER A 114 -6.28 2.67 -23.38
C SER A 114 -5.68 1.51 -24.18
N ILE A 115 -6.06 0.29 -23.81
CA ILE A 115 -5.82 -0.97 -24.54
C ILE A 115 -7.10 -1.80 -24.58
N THR A 116 -7.19 -2.73 -25.54
CA THR A 116 -8.22 -3.77 -25.55
C THR A 116 -7.67 -5.06 -24.99
N LEU A 117 -8.32 -5.64 -23.99
CA LEU A 117 -7.93 -6.91 -23.37
C LEU A 117 -9.18 -7.78 -23.11
N ASN A 118 -9.24 -8.96 -23.72
CA ASN A 118 -10.37 -9.91 -23.60
C ASN A 118 -11.77 -9.26 -23.82
N GLY A 119 -11.86 -8.36 -24.80
CA GLY A 119 -13.11 -7.68 -25.18
C GLY A 119 -13.47 -6.46 -24.31
N TRP A 120 -12.62 -6.09 -23.36
CA TRP A 120 -12.76 -4.86 -22.57
C TRP A 120 -11.81 -3.78 -23.10
N GLU A 121 -12.27 -2.54 -23.13
CA GLU A 121 -11.40 -1.37 -23.25
C GLU A 121 -11.03 -0.90 -21.85
N ILE A 122 -9.74 -0.93 -21.51
CA ILE A 122 -9.20 -0.57 -20.20
C ILE A 122 -8.05 0.42 -20.34
N GLN A 123 -7.81 1.25 -19.33
CA GLN A 123 -6.56 2.03 -19.30
C GLN A 123 -5.34 1.11 -19.38
N ARG A 124 -4.30 1.51 -20.11
CA ARG A 124 -3.08 0.70 -20.28
C ARG A 124 -2.29 0.56 -19.00
N ARG A 125 -2.26 1.62 -18.20
CA ARG A 125 -1.41 1.71 -17.02
C ARG A 125 -2.23 1.38 -15.78
N CYS A 126 -1.82 0.33 -15.09
CA CYS A 126 -2.41 -0.12 -13.84
C CYS A 126 -2.60 1.07 -12.85
N PRO A 127 -3.80 1.27 -12.29
CA PRO A 127 -4.08 2.38 -11.36
C PRO A 127 -3.19 2.39 -10.11
N HIS A 128 -2.59 1.25 -9.74
CA HIS A 128 -1.65 1.11 -8.63
C HIS A 128 -0.28 1.78 -8.90
N LEU A 129 0.59 1.09 -9.65
CA LEU A 129 1.94 1.56 -10.01
C LEU A 129 2.26 1.42 -11.49
N LYS A 130 1.25 1.59 -12.34
CA LYS A 130 1.48 1.81 -13.78
C LYS A 130 2.21 0.67 -14.49
N ALA A 131 2.12 -0.53 -13.92
CA ALA A 131 2.36 -1.76 -14.63
C ALA A 131 1.61 -1.71 -15.97
N ASP A 132 2.29 -2.10 -17.04
CA ASP A 132 1.69 -2.16 -18.37
C ASP A 132 0.70 -3.33 -18.41
N LEU A 133 -0.61 -3.04 -18.35
CA LEU A 133 -1.66 -4.06 -18.31
C LEU A 133 -1.74 -4.85 -19.63
N SER A 134 -1.16 -4.35 -20.71
CA SER A 134 -1.03 -5.15 -21.94
C SER A 134 -0.02 -6.29 -21.79
N LYS A 135 0.85 -6.22 -20.78
CA LYS A 135 1.88 -7.24 -20.49
C LYS A 135 1.54 -8.06 -19.25
N PHE A 136 1.01 -7.41 -18.22
CA PHE A 136 0.80 -8.01 -16.92
C PHE A 136 -0.68 -8.21 -16.57
N GLY A 137 -1.61 -7.70 -17.37
CA GLY A 137 -3.04 -7.85 -17.15
C GLY A 137 -3.53 -9.23 -17.57
N VAL A 138 -4.26 -9.91 -16.69
CA VAL A 138 -4.96 -11.17 -16.97
C VAL A 138 -6.42 -10.99 -16.60
N VAL A 139 -7.32 -11.28 -17.53
CA VAL A 139 -8.77 -11.18 -17.32
C VAL A 139 -9.36 -12.58 -17.18
N GLU A 140 -10.02 -12.84 -16.06
CA GLU A 140 -10.76 -14.06 -15.76
C GLU A 140 -12.20 -13.69 -15.41
N GLY A 141 -13.14 -14.00 -16.32
CA GLY A 141 -14.53 -13.58 -16.20
C GLY A 141 -14.66 -12.05 -16.15
N ASN A 142 -15.03 -11.52 -14.99
CA ASN A 142 -15.21 -10.08 -14.73
C ASN A 142 -14.08 -9.47 -13.87
N THR A 143 -13.00 -10.21 -13.64
CA THR A 143 -11.89 -9.74 -12.80
C THR A 143 -10.64 -9.55 -13.65
N LEU A 144 -10.07 -8.35 -13.62
CA LEU A 144 -8.71 -8.09 -14.10
C LEU A 144 -7.73 -8.24 -12.94
N THR A 145 -6.71 -9.07 -13.12
CA THR A 145 -5.55 -9.16 -12.23
C THR A 145 -4.33 -8.54 -12.92
N CYS A 146 -3.63 -7.63 -12.23
CA CYS A 146 -2.29 -7.19 -12.61
C CYS A 146 -1.25 -8.10 -11.96
N ASN A 147 -0.67 -9.01 -12.74
CA ASN A 147 0.27 -10.03 -12.26
C ASN A 147 1.63 -9.48 -11.79
N LEU A 148 1.93 -8.19 -11.99
CA LEU A 148 3.17 -7.62 -11.48
C LEU A 148 3.14 -7.45 -9.95
N HIS A 149 2.02 -6.96 -9.40
CA HIS A 149 1.87 -6.67 -7.98
C HIS A 149 0.68 -7.41 -7.33
N GLY A 150 -0.08 -8.21 -8.10
CA GLY A 150 -1.20 -9.02 -7.63
C GLY A 150 -2.48 -8.24 -7.35
N TRP A 151 -2.60 -7.01 -7.86
CA TRP A 151 -3.79 -6.19 -7.67
C TRP A 151 -4.93 -6.61 -8.59
N GLN A 152 -6.16 -6.47 -8.10
CA GLN A 152 -7.36 -6.95 -8.77
C GLN A 152 -8.42 -5.88 -8.87
N TRP A 153 -9.14 -5.86 -9.99
CA TRP A 153 -10.26 -4.97 -10.26
C TRP A 153 -11.42 -5.74 -10.85
N ARG A 154 -12.63 -5.33 -10.46
CA ARG A 154 -13.85 -5.73 -11.16
C ARG A 154 -14.01 -4.88 -12.41
N LEU A 155 -14.26 -5.50 -13.56
CA LEU A 155 -14.28 -4.83 -14.86
C LEU A 155 -15.60 -4.11 -15.14
N ASP A 156 -16.74 -4.60 -14.65
CA ASP A 156 -18.05 -3.95 -14.88
C ASP A 156 -18.10 -2.50 -14.40
N ASP A 157 -17.43 -2.20 -13.28
CA ASP A 157 -17.50 -0.90 -12.62
C ASP A 157 -16.13 -0.38 -12.21
N GLY A 158 -15.04 -1.01 -12.66
CA GLY A 158 -13.66 -0.60 -12.39
C GLY A 158 -13.20 -0.68 -10.93
N ARG A 159 -14.02 -1.20 -10.02
CA ARG A 159 -13.75 -1.16 -8.58
C ARG A 159 -12.51 -1.99 -8.22
N CYS A 160 -11.58 -1.40 -7.47
CA CYS A 160 -10.47 -2.15 -6.87
C CYS A 160 -10.98 -3.16 -5.83
N LEU A 161 -10.51 -4.40 -5.95
CA LEU A 161 -10.83 -5.51 -5.05
C LEU A 161 -9.73 -5.75 -4.00
N THR A 162 -8.55 -5.14 -4.17
CA THR A 162 -7.38 -5.33 -3.30
C THR A 162 -7.30 -4.33 -2.15
N ALA A 163 -7.68 -3.07 -2.42
CA ALA A 163 -7.65 -1.94 -1.48
C ALA A 163 -8.82 -0.97 -1.79
N ARG A 164 -9.05 0.00 -0.92
CA ARG A 164 -10.00 1.09 -1.18
C ARG A 164 -9.30 2.11 -2.10
N GLY A 165 -9.99 2.59 -3.13
CA GLY A 165 -9.42 3.54 -4.10
C GLY A 165 -8.99 2.89 -5.42
N HIS A 166 -8.05 3.52 -6.14
CA HIS A 166 -7.38 3.00 -7.35
C HIS A 166 -8.35 2.51 -8.43
N GLN A 167 -9.35 3.33 -8.75
CA GLN A 167 -10.37 3.03 -9.74
C GLN A 167 -9.74 2.70 -11.11
N LEU A 168 -10.15 1.59 -11.72
CA LEU A 168 -9.77 1.23 -13.08
C LEU A 168 -10.79 1.79 -14.06
N ARG A 169 -10.35 2.62 -15.00
CA ARG A 169 -11.14 2.92 -16.19
C ARG A 169 -11.26 1.66 -17.04
N SER A 170 -12.49 1.16 -17.12
CA SER A 170 -12.85 -0.03 -17.89
C SER A 170 -14.24 0.15 -18.48
N SER A 171 -14.42 -0.33 -19.70
CA SER A 171 -15.71 -0.33 -20.39
C SER A 171 -15.78 -1.49 -21.37
N ARG A 172 -17.01 -1.88 -21.72
CA ARG A 172 -17.28 -2.87 -22.75
C ARG A 172 -18.13 -2.21 -23.83
N PRO A 173 -17.75 -2.30 -25.12
CA PRO A 173 -18.61 -1.84 -26.20
C PRO A 173 -19.93 -2.62 -26.28
#